data_AF-A0A832ZED9-F1
#
_entry.id   AF-A0A832ZED9-F1
#
_cell.length_a   1.000
_cell.length_b   1.000
_cell.length_c   1.000
_cell.angle_alpha   90.00
_cell.angle_beta   90.00
_cell.angle_gamma   90.00
#
_symmetry.space_group_name_H-M   'P 1'
#
loop_
_entity.id
_entity.type
_entity.pdbx_description
1 polymer ?
#
loop_
_entity_poly.entity_id
_entity_poly.type
_entity_poly.pdbx_seq_one_letter_code
_entity_poly.pdbx_strand_id
1 'polypeptide(L)'
;LERHIPRIIKFYKPKRDAMLDALEDYMPEGVKWTRPEGGMFVWATVPESIDTKKMLEKAIKKGVAYVPGEAFFAYRDVKNTMRLNFTYVDEEKIKIGIQKLAETIKEELGM
;
A
#
# COMPACT_ATOMS: atom_id res chain seq x y z
N LEU A 1 -12.10 -19.47 -20.18
CA LEU A 1 -11.73 -18.07 -19.83
C LEU A 1 -12.97 -17.23 -19.50
N GLU A 2 -13.99 -17.20 -20.37
CA GLU A 2 -15.20 -16.37 -20.18
C GLU A 2 -15.95 -16.57 -18.86
N ARG A 3 -16.01 -17.78 -18.31
CA ARG A 3 -16.66 -18.06 -17.01
C ARG A 3 -15.77 -17.78 -15.78
N HIS A 4 -14.46 -17.67 -15.95
CA HIS A 4 -13.51 -17.55 -14.84
C HIS A 4 -13.15 -16.09 -14.55
N ILE A 5 -13.05 -15.25 -15.59
CA ILE A 5 -12.73 -13.82 -15.45
C ILE A 5 -13.73 -13.09 -14.52
N PRO A 6 -15.06 -13.24 -14.66
CA PRO A 6 -16.01 -12.59 -13.76
C PRO A 6 -15.85 -13.02 -12.29
N ARG A 7 -15.42 -14.27 -12.04
CA ARG A 7 -15.16 -14.77 -10.69
C ARG A 7 -13.92 -14.11 -10.08
N ILE A 8 -12.85 -13.95 -10.86
CA ILE A 8 -11.64 -13.25 -10.43
C ILE A 8 -11.97 -11.79 -10.08
N ILE A 9 -12.72 -11.10 -10.94
CA ILE A 9 -13.14 -9.72 -10.69
C ILE A 9 -13.94 -9.63 -9.38
N LYS A 10 -14.93 -10.51 -9.21
CA LYS A 10 -15.75 -10.55 -7.99
C LYS A 10 -14.94 -10.86 -6.73
N PHE A 11 -13.83 -11.57 -6.86
CA PHE A 11 -12.94 -11.91 -5.74
C PHE A 11 -11.95 -10.79 -5.39
N TYR A 12 -11.37 -10.09 -6.38
CA TYR A 12 -10.37 -9.04 -6.12
C TYR A 12 -10.95 -7.64 -5.91
N LYS A 13 -12.11 -7.33 -6.51
CA LYS A 13 -12.74 -6.01 -6.35
C LYS A 13 -12.96 -5.60 -4.88
N PRO A 14 -13.59 -6.42 -4.01
CA PRO A 14 -13.79 -6.02 -2.62
C PRO A 14 -12.48 -5.83 -1.86
N LYS A 15 -11.43 -6.60 -2.17
CA LYS A 15 -10.10 -6.44 -1.58
C LYS A 15 -9.44 -5.10 -1.97
N ARG A 16 -9.58 -4.70 -3.23
CA ARG A 16 -9.13 -3.38 -3.69
C ARG A 16 -9.90 -2.29 -2.94
N ASP A 17 -11.22 -2.40 -2.90
CA ASP A 17 -12.08 -1.39 -2.28
C ASP A 17 -11.75 -1.25 -0.79
N ALA A 18 -11.61 -2.37 -0.05
CA ALA A 18 -11.17 -2.38 1.34
C ALA A 18 -9.78 -1.72 1.56
N MET A 19 -8.84 -1.89 0.63
CA MET A 19 -7.54 -1.23 0.71
C MET A 19 -7.66 0.28 0.50
N LEU A 20 -8.46 0.72 -0.48
CA LEU A 20 -8.66 2.14 -0.77
C LEU A 20 -9.39 2.85 0.37
N ASP A 21 -10.42 2.22 0.94
CA ASP A 21 -11.16 2.75 2.09
C ASP A 21 -10.25 2.85 3.31
N ALA A 22 -9.46 1.83 3.61
CA ALA A 22 -8.50 1.88 4.72
C ALA A 22 -7.41 2.94 4.51
N LEU A 23 -6.96 3.15 3.26
CA LEU A 23 -6.00 4.22 2.97
C LEU A 23 -6.61 5.59 3.25
N GLU A 24 -7.86 5.81 2.84
CA GLU A 24 -8.60 7.06 3.13
C GLU A 24 -8.78 7.29 4.63
N ASP A 25 -9.15 6.25 5.38
CA ASP A 25 -9.45 6.35 6.81
C ASP A 25 -8.21 6.62 7.68
N TYR A 26 -7.05 6.06 7.31
CA TYR A 26 -5.90 5.97 8.23
C TYR A 26 -4.69 6.82 7.83
N MET A 27 -4.46 7.05 6.54
CA MET A 27 -3.24 7.71 6.09
C MET A 27 -3.18 9.16 6.58
N PRO A 28 -2.02 9.61 7.08
CA PRO A 28 -1.84 11.02 7.44
C PRO A 28 -1.85 11.91 6.20
N GLU A 29 -2.06 13.21 6.44
CA GLU A 29 -1.99 14.23 5.39
C GLU A 29 -0.64 14.19 4.64
N GLY A 30 -0.67 14.47 3.34
CA GLY A 30 0.51 14.46 2.48
C GLY A 30 0.83 13.09 1.85
N VAL A 31 0.23 12.01 2.32
CA VAL A 31 0.30 10.70 1.63
C VAL A 31 -0.71 10.66 0.49
N LYS A 32 -0.28 10.17 -0.68
CA LYS A 32 -1.11 10.01 -1.87
C LYS A 32 -1.03 8.59 -2.38
N TRP A 33 -2.08 8.11 -3.02
CA TRP A 33 -2.09 6.80 -3.66
C TRP A 33 -2.89 6.80 -4.96
N THR A 34 -2.62 5.80 -5.81
CA THR A 34 -3.40 5.56 -7.03
C THR A 34 -4.74 4.89 -6.69
N ARG A 35 -5.76 5.16 -7.52
CA ARG A 35 -7.08 4.50 -7.44
C ARG A 35 -7.28 3.62 -8.68
N PRO A 36 -6.80 2.36 -8.66
CA PRO A 36 -6.80 1.53 -9.86
C PRO A 36 -8.19 0.99 -10.20
N GLU A 37 -8.56 0.99 -11.48
CA GLU A 37 -9.82 0.36 -11.94
C GLU A 37 -9.78 -1.17 -11.91
N GLY A 38 -8.58 -1.76 -11.90
CA GLY A 38 -8.33 -3.19 -11.81
C GLY A 38 -6.85 -3.52 -11.59
N GLY A 39 -6.49 -4.80 -11.70
CA GLY A 39 -5.11 -5.26 -11.45
C GLY A 39 -4.93 -5.79 -10.02
N MET A 40 -3.74 -5.60 -9.45
CA MET A 40 -3.34 -6.26 -8.19
C MET A 40 -2.68 -5.34 -7.17
N PHE A 41 -2.42 -4.08 -7.53
CA PHE A 41 -1.58 -3.19 -6.74
C PHE A 41 -2.17 -1.79 -6.61
N VAL A 42 -1.93 -1.20 -5.44
CA VAL A 42 -2.02 0.25 -5.21
C VAL A 42 -0.60 0.79 -5.10
N TRP A 43 -0.35 1.94 -5.70
CA TRP A 43 0.92 2.65 -5.59
C TRP A 43 0.76 3.83 -4.65
N ALA A 44 1.57 3.90 -3.60
CA ALA A 44 1.53 4.96 -2.61
C ALA A 44 2.80 5.82 -2.68
N THR A 45 2.64 7.12 -2.48
CA THR A 45 3.69 8.14 -2.40
C THR A 45 3.55 8.85 -1.06
N VAL A 46 4.61 8.85 -0.27
CA VAL A 46 4.70 9.54 1.02
C VAL A 46 5.48 10.86 0.86
N PRO A 47 5.48 11.77 1.86
CA PRO A 47 6.30 12.97 1.80
C PRO A 47 7.77 12.68 1.47
N GLU A 48 8.43 13.56 0.73
CA GLU A 48 9.79 13.37 0.21
C GLU A 48 10.85 13.19 1.30
N SER A 49 10.57 13.62 2.54
CA SER A 49 11.41 13.41 3.70
C SER A 49 11.55 11.93 4.11
N ILE A 50 10.65 11.05 3.64
CA ILE A 50 10.64 9.63 3.99
C ILE A 50 11.31 8.78 2.91
N ASP A 51 12.32 8.02 3.31
CA ASP A 51 12.90 6.93 2.53
C ASP A 51 12.15 5.62 2.86
N THR A 52 11.29 5.18 1.94
CA THR A 52 10.45 3.98 2.15
C THR A 52 11.24 2.69 2.29
N LYS A 53 12.48 2.63 1.77
CA LYS A 53 13.36 1.48 1.92
C LYS A 53 13.90 1.40 3.34
N LYS A 54 14.25 2.53 3.95
CA LYS A 54 14.66 2.59 5.37
C LYS A 54 13.48 2.36 6.31
N MET A 55 12.31 2.95 6.01
CA MET A 55 11.09 2.78 6.79
C MET A 55 10.62 1.31 6.86
N LEU A 56 10.97 0.50 5.85
CA LEU A 56 10.51 -0.89 5.75
C LEU A 56 10.90 -1.73 6.98
N GLU A 57 12.07 -1.49 7.57
CA GLU A 57 12.48 -2.22 8.78
C GLU A 57 11.53 -1.96 9.95
N LYS A 58 11.10 -0.70 10.14
CA LYS A 58 10.12 -0.32 11.18
C LYS A 58 8.74 -0.90 10.88
N ALA A 59 8.32 -0.84 9.62
CA ALA A 59 7.06 -1.44 9.18
C ALA A 59 7.00 -2.95 9.49
N ILE A 60 8.08 -3.69 9.17
CA ILE A 60 8.19 -5.12 9.45
C ILE A 60 8.11 -5.40 10.95
N LYS A 61 8.77 -4.59 11.79
CA LYS A 61 8.68 -4.71 13.26
C LYS A 61 7.25 -4.52 13.79
N LYS A 62 6.42 -3.73 13.10
CA LYS A 62 4.97 -3.59 13.40
C LYS A 62 4.11 -4.70 12.77
N GLY A 63 4.70 -5.56 11.96
CA GLY A 63 4.02 -6.68 11.31
C GLY A 63 3.28 -6.30 10.03
N VAL A 64 3.78 -5.30 9.30
CA VAL A 64 3.33 -4.98 7.93
C VAL A 64 4.53 -4.88 6.99
N ALA A 65 4.38 -5.32 5.75
CA ALA A 65 5.42 -5.24 4.74
C ALA A 65 4.85 -4.72 3.41
N TYR A 66 5.71 -4.05 2.65
CA TYR A 66 5.44 -3.56 1.31
C TYR A 66 6.72 -3.67 0.47
N VAL A 67 6.62 -3.39 -0.84
CA VAL A 67 7.82 -3.32 -1.69
C VAL A 67 8.24 -1.86 -1.85
N PRO A 68 9.46 -1.46 -1.43
CA PRO A 68 9.97 -0.12 -1.66
C PRO A 68 10.00 0.23 -3.14
N GLY A 69 9.54 1.43 -3.47
CA GLY A 69 9.31 1.88 -4.83
C GLY A 69 10.60 2.07 -5.64
N GLU A 70 11.72 2.37 -4.96
CA GLU A 70 13.05 2.57 -5.56
C GLU A 70 13.42 1.45 -6.56
N ALA A 71 13.06 0.20 -6.27
CA ALA A 71 13.36 -0.95 -7.12
C ALA A 71 12.65 -0.93 -8.50
N PHE A 72 11.62 -0.09 -8.66
CA PHE A 72 10.85 0.05 -9.90
C PHE A 72 11.27 1.23 -10.77
N PHE A 73 12.25 2.04 -10.33
CA PHE A 73 12.83 3.12 -11.12
C PHE A 73 14.18 2.71 -11.69
N ALA A 74 14.38 2.93 -13.00
CA ALA A 74 15.60 2.53 -13.71
C ALA A 74 16.88 3.12 -13.07
N TYR A 75 16.79 4.37 -12.58
CA TYR A 75 17.90 5.08 -11.95
C TYR A 75 17.85 5.09 -10.41
N ARG A 76 16.83 4.50 -9.79
CA ARG A 76 16.67 4.44 -8.32
C ARG A 76 16.70 5.81 -7.62
N ASP A 77 16.23 6.83 -8.32
CA ASP A 77 16.22 8.23 -7.93
C ASP A 77 14.99 8.62 -7.09
N VAL A 78 13.91 7.82 -7.14
CA VAL A 78 12.71 8.03 -6.33
C VAL A 78 12.67 7.08 -5.14
N LYS A 79 12.60 7.63 -3.91
CA LYS A 79 12.71 6.86 -2.64
C LYS A 79 11.46 6.88 -1.76
N ASN A 80 10.55 7.82 -1.99
CA ASN A 80 9.35 8.07 -1.18
C ASN A 80 8.10 7.36 -1.73
N THR A 81 8.26 6.21 -2.40
CA THR A 81 7.15 5.48 -3.03
C THR A 81 7.14 4.01 -2.61
N MET A 82 5.99 3.35 -2.68
CA MET A 82 5.86 1.92 -2.35
C MET A 82 4.72 1.25 -3.10
N ARG A 83 4.88 -0.07 -3.34
CA ARG A 83 3.85 -0.92 -3.95
C ARG A 83 3.15 -1.76 -2.89
N LEU A 84 1.82 -1.64 -2.85
CA LEU A 84 0.93 -2.38 -1.95
C LEU A 84 0.14 -3.42 -2.76
N ASN A 85 0.04 -4.66 -2.27
CA ASN A 85 -0.73 -5.73 -2.91
C ASN A 85 -1.99 -6.04 -2.11
N PHE A 86 -3.14 -6.11 -2.80
CA PHE A 86 -4.42 -6.45 -2.17
C PHE A 86 -4.90 -7.87 -2.54
N THR A 87 -4.24 -8.61 -3.43
CA THR A 87 -4.82 -9.85 -3.98
C THR A 87 -4.67 -11.07 -3.07
N TYR A 88 -3.60 -11.13 -2.28
CA TYR A 88 -3.26 -12.33 -1.50
C TYR A 88 -3.85 -12.34 -0.09
N VAL A 89 -3.99 -11.15 0.52
CA VAL A 89 -4.46 -10.99 1.90
C VAL A 89 -5.99 -10.82 1.94
N ASP A 90 -6.62 -11.25 3.04
CA ASP A 90 -8.05 -11.02 3.31
C ASP A 90 -8.32 -9.55 3.69
N GLU A 91 -9.59 -9.12 3.58
CA GLU A 91 -10.00 -7.72 3.76
C GLU A 91 -9.73 -7.20 5.17
N GLU A 92 -9.87 -8.05 6.19
CA GLU A 92 -9.57 -7.71 7.58
C GLU A 92 -8.07 -7.44 7.77
N LYS A 93 -7.21 -8.31 7.25
CA LYS A 93 -5.75 -8.09 7.27
C LYS A 93 -5.32 -6.92 6.42
N ILE A 94 -6.02 -6.61 5.33
CA ILE A 94 -5.79 -5.38 4.56
C ILE A 94 -5.98 -4.18 5.48
N LYS A 95 -7.13 -4.09 6.16
CA LYS A 95 -7.41 -2.98 7.07
C LYS A 95 -6.37 -2.84 8.18
N ILE A 96 -6.04 -3.95 8.87
CA ILE A 96 -5.03 -3.97 9.94
C ILE A 96 -3.64 -3.60 9.39
N GLY A 97 -3.27 -4.11 8.21
CA GLY A 97 -2.00 -3.81 7.57
C GLY A 97 -1.86 -2.33 7.23
N ILE A 98 -2.91 -1.73 6.66
CA ILE A 98 -2.93 -0.29 6.33
C ILE A 98 -2.90 0.57 7.60
N GLN A 99 -3.62 0.20 8.67
CA GLN A 99 -3.53 0.89 9.97
C GLN A 99 -2.08 0.92 10.48
N LYS A 100 -1.43 -0.24 10.56
CA LYS A 100 -0.03 -0.36 11.00
C LYS A 100 0.92 0.44 10.12
N LEU A 101 0.70 0.43 8.81
CA LEU A 101 1.50 1.20 7.86
C LEU A 101 1.32 2.70 8.08
N ALA A 102 0.10 3.18 8.28
CA ALA A 102 -0.18 4.57 8.58
C ALA A 102 0.47 5.01 9.90
N GLU A 103 0.43 4.17 10.93
CA GLU A 103 1.16 4.42 12.18
C GLU A 103 2.69 4.50 11.97
N THR A 104 3.27 3.63 11.14
CA THR A 104 4.71 3.73 10.80
C THR A 104 5.01 5.06 10.12
N ILE A 105 4.17 5.51 9.19
CA ILE A 105 4.38 6.78 8.48
C ILE A 105 4.26 7.97 9.44
N LYS A 106 3.26 7.97 10.35
CA LYS A 106 3.10 9.01 11.38
C LYS A 106 4.34 9.13 12.27
N GLU A 107 4.91 8.00 12.69
CA GLU A 107 6.17 7.99 13.45
C GLU A 107 7.36 8.57 12.66
N GLU A 108 7.48 8.28 11.35
CA GLU A 108 8.53 8.87 10.50
C GLU A 108 8.33 10.39 10.32
N LEU A 109 7.09 10.88 10.42
CA LEU A 109 6.76 12.30 10.38
C LEU A 109 6.87 12.99 11.75
N GLY A 110 7.10 12.24 12.83
CA GLY A 110 7.15 12.77 14.19
C GLY A 110 5.80 13.22 14.75
N MET A 111 4.70 12.58 14.31
CA MET A 111 3.33 12.83 14.76
C MET A 111 2.93 11.97 15.96
#